data_AF-A0A2U1S5W6-F1
#
_entry.id   AF-A0A2U1S5W6-F1
#
_cell.length_a   1.000
_cell.length_b   1.000
_cell.length_c   1.000
_cell.angle_alpha   90.00
_cell.angle_beta   90.00
_cell.angle_gamma   90.00
#
_symmetry.space_group_name_H-M   'P 1'
#
loop_
_entity.id
_entity.type
_entity.pdbx_description
1 polymer ?
#
loop_
_entity_poly.entity_id
_entity_poly.type
_entity_poly.pdbx_seq_one_letter_code
_entity_poly.pdbx_strand_id
1 'polypeptide(L)' 'MNEDKSFEAVINARMSNGTNPCQMNTFENPKLKLKTVICKNCGKQFKTNEKIDLCSNCRKKKNK' A
#
# COMPACT_ATOMS: atom_id res chain seq x y z
N MET A 1 7.52 13.69 37.02
CA MET A 1 7.89 12.42 36.33
C MET A 1 6.72 11.45 36.46
N ASN A 2 5.71 11.54 35.58
CA ASN A 2 4.66 10.52 35.51
C ASN A 2 3.97 10.44 34.13
N GLU A 3 4.48 11.15 33.12
CA GLU A 3 3.93 11.11 31.76
C GLU A 3 4.50 9.96 30.93
N ASP A 4 5.75 9.55 31.20
CA ASP A 4 6.42 8.47 30.45
C ASP A 4 5.75 7.10 30.68
N LYS A 5 5.29 6.82 31.90
CA LYS A 5 4.59 5.58 32.24
C LYS A 5 3.22 5.46 31.58
N SER A 6 2.56 6.60 31.32
CA SER A 6 1.26 6.61 30.66
C SER A 6 1.39 6.33 29.16
N PHE A 7 2.46 6.86 28.54
CA PHE A 7 2.74 6.61 27.13
C PHE A 7 3.08 5.14 26.85
N GLU A 8 3.95 4.52 27.66
CA GLU A 8 4.29 3.11 27.51
C GLU A 8 3.09 2.18 27.76
N ALA A 9 2.23 2.50 28.72
CA ALA A 9 1.01 1.73 28.99
C ALA A 9 0.04 1.77 27.78
N VAL A 10 -0.09 2.92 27.11
CA VAL A 10 -0.94 3.07 25.92
C VAL A 10 -0.36 2.32 24.73
N ILE A 11 0.96 2.36 24.52
CA ILE A 11 1.65 1.59 23.46
C ILE A 11 1.46 0.10 23.70
N ASN A 12 1.71 -0.39 24.92
CA ASN A 12 1.55 -1.79 25.27
C ASN A 12 0.10 -2.26 25.11
N ALA A 13 -0.89 -1.46 25.54
CA ALA A 13 -2.30 -1.78 25.33
C ALA A 13 -2.68 -1.90 23.84
N ARG A 14 -2.13 -1.04 22.97
CA ARG A 14 -2.37 -1.10 21.52
C ARG A 14 -1.69 -2.29 20.85
N MET A 15 -0.51 -2.70 21.34
CA MET A 15 0.26 -3.82 20.79
C MET A 15 -0.23 -5.18 21.30
N SER A 16 -0.72 -5.26 22.55
CA SER A 16 -1.25 -6.48 23.15
C SER A 16 -2.63 -6.87 22.63
N ASN A 17 -3.40 -5.93 22.07
CA ASN A 17 -4.76 -6.21 21.57
C ASN A 17 -4.79 -6.97 20.22
N GLY A 18 -3.67 -7.53 19.75
CA GLY A 18 -3.58 -8.44 18.60
C GLY A 18 -3.88 -7.81 17.23
N THR A 19 -4.50 -6.63 17.20
CA THR A 19 -4.75 -5.83 16.00
C THR A 19 -3.52 -5.00 15.69
N ASN A 20 -2.49 -5.66 15.15
CA ASN A 20 -1.45 -4.96 14.38
C ASN A 20 -2.16 -4.13 13.29
N PRO A 21 -1.84 -2.84 13.10
CA PRO A 21 -2.43 -2.04 12.01
C PRO A 21 -2.18 -2.67 10.62
N CYS A 22 -1.16 -3.51 10.45
CA CYS A 22 -0.96 -4.31 9.23
C CYS A 22 -1.95 -5.48 9.08
N GLN A 23 -2.68 -5.86 10.13
CA GLN A 23 -3.75 -6.87 10.14
C GLN A 23 -5.14 -6.25 9.88
N MET A 24 -5.25 -4.94 9.67
CA MET A 24 -6.44 -4.32 9.06
C MET A 24 -6.51 -4.71 7.57
N ASN A 25 -6.67 -6.01 7.32
CA ASN A 25 -6.61 -6.65 6.01
C ASN A 25 -7.91 -6.47 5.20
N THR A 26 -8.69 -5.44 5.51
CA THR A 26 -9.91 -5.07 4.79
C THR A 26 -10.01 -3.56 4.65
N PHE A 27 -8.90 -2.88 4.34
CA PHE A 27 -9.01 -1.68 3.51
C PHE A 27 -9.24 -2.12 2.05
N GLU A 28 -10.34 -2.84 1.84
CA GLU A 28 -10.87 -3.08 0.51
C GLU A 28 -11.44 -1.73 0.05
N ASN A 29 -10.56 -0.87 -0.48
CA ASN A 29 -10.92 0.43 -1.03
C ASN A 29 -12.07 0.22 -2.03
N PRO A 30 -13.33 0.55 -1.69
CA PRO A 30 -14.48 0.07 -2.44
C PRO A 30 -14.68 0.81 -3.78
N LYS A 31 -13.69 1.57 -4.25
CA LYS A 31 -13.80 2.45 -5.43
C LYS A 31 -12.61 2.43 -6.38
N LEU A 32 -11.55 1.68 -6.09
CA LEU A 32 -10.43 1.56 -7.03
C LEU A 32 -10.75 0.49 -8.06
N LYS A 33 -11.48 0.87 -9.12
CA LYS A 33 -11.65 0.04 -10.32
C LYS A 33 -10.29 -0.14 -10.99
N LEU A 34 -9.51 -1.10 -10.51
CA LEU A 34 -8.25 -1.51 -11.13
C LEU A 34 -8.57 -2.14 -12.48
N LYS A 35 -8.05 -1.56 -13.55
CA LYS A 35 -8.10 -2.14 -14.89
C LYS A 35 -6.82 -2.91 -15.16
N THR A 36 -6.95 -3.97 -15.93
CA THR A 36 -5.81 -4.72 -16.45
C THR A 36 -5.29 -4.03 -17.71
N VAL A 37 -3.99 -3.72 -17.75
CA VAL A 37 -3.32 -3.05 -18.86
C VAL A 37 -2.10 -3.87 -19.28
N ILE A 38 -1.80 -3.88 -20.58
CA ILE A 38 -0.62 -4.51 -21.17
C ILE A 38 0.41 -3.41 -21.48
N CYS A 39 1.62 -3.56 -20.98
CA CYS A 39 2.71 -2.62 -21.23
C CYS A 39 3.08 -2.59 -22.72
N LYS A 40 2.99 -1.42 -23.37
CA LYS A 40 3.34 -1.25 -24.80
C LYS A 40 4.80 -1.57 -25.12
N ASN A 41 5.71 -1.50 -24.14
CA ASN A 41 7.14 -1.69 -24.37
C ASN A 41 7.63 -3.13 -24.15
N CYS A 42 7.03 -3.87 -23.21
CA CYS A 42 7.51 -5.22 -22.86
C CYS A 42 6.43 -6.29 -22.85
N GLY A 43 5.18 -5.97 -23.18
CA GLY A 43 4.06 -6.93 -23.18
C GLY A 43 3.61 -7.39 -21.79
N LYS A 44 4.25 -6.91 -20.70
CA LYS A 44 3.86 -7.31 -19.34
C LYS A 44 2.47 -6.81 -19.00
N GLN A 45 1.61 -7.71 -18.53
CA GLN A 45 0.28 -7.40 -18.01
C GLN A 45 0.36 -6.96 -16.54
N PHE A 46 -0.34 -5.89 -16.17
CA PHE A 46 -0.40 -5.38 -14.80
C PHE A 46 -1.75 -4.70 -14.51
N LYS A 47 -2.10 -4.57 -13.22
CA LYS A 47 -3.32 -3.89 -12.78
C LYS A 47 -3.00 -2.47 -12.31
N THR A 48 -3.79 -1.51 -12.73
CA THR A 48 -3.66 -0.11 -12.31
C THR A 48 -4.99 0.62 -12.41
N ASN A 49 -5.21 1.65 -11.60
CA ASN A 49 -6.29 2.62 -11.75
C ASN A 49 -5.85 3.85 -12.58
N GLU A 50 -4.57 3.98 -12.90
CA GLU A 50 -4.03 5.11 -13.65
C GLU A 50 -4.21 4.94 -15.17
N LYS A 51 -4.24 6.05 -15.91
CA LYS A 51 -4.20 6.04 -17.38
C LYS A 51 -2.74 5.97 -17.85
N ILE A 52 -2.13 4.80 -17.70
CA ILE A 52 -0.74 4.53 -18.11
C ILE A 52 -0.67 3.33 -19.04
N ASP A 53 0.22 3.42 -20.04
CA ASP A 53 0.46 2.37 -21.04
C ASP A 53 1.80 1.63 -20.84
N LEU A 54 2.59 2.05 -19.85
CA LEU A 54 3.91 1.48 -19.55
C LEU A 54 3.91 0.92 -18.13
N CYS A 55 4.54 -0.25 -17.97
CA CYS A 55 4.79 -0.79 -16.64
C CYS A 55 5.83 0.06 -15.89
N SER A 56 5.85 -0.06 -14.57
CA SER A 56 6.75 0.72 -13.70
C SER A 56 8.22 0.60 -14.08
N ASN A 57 8.66 -0.57 -14.56
CA ASN A 57 10.04 -0.78 -15.01
C ASN A 57 10.36 0.01 -16.28
N CYS A 58 9.48 -0.02 -17.28
CA CYS A 58 9.68 0.70 -18.53
C CYS A 58 9.55 2.22 -18.33
N ARG A 59 8.65 2.67 -17.43
CA ARG A 59 8.54 4.08 -17.06
C ARG A 59 9.82 4.59 -16.39
N LYS A 60 10.41 3.82 -15.48
CA LYS A 60 11.71 4.16 -14.85
C LYS A 60 12.86 4.24 -15.87
N LYS A 61 12.91 3.32 -16.84
CA LYS A 61 13.92 3.32 -17.90
C LYS A 61 13.79 4.51 -18.87
N LYS A 62 12.59 5.05 -19.08
CA LYS A 62 12.36 6.24 -19.91
C LYS A 62 12.77 7.56 -19.25
N ASN A 63 12.86 7.59 -17.92
CA ASN A 63 13.15 8.81 -17.15
C ASN A 63 14.63 8.92 -16.76
N LYS A 64 15.50 8.12 -17.37
CA LYS A 64 16.95 8.12 -17.20
C LYS A 64 17.60 8.46 -18.54
#